data_AF-A0AAJ2FS86-F1
#
_entry.id   AF-A0AAJ2FS86-F1
#
_cell.length_a   1.000
_cell.length_b   1.000
_cell.length_c   1.000
_cell.angle_alpha   90.00
_cell.angle_beta   90.00
_cell.angle_gamma   90.00
#
_symmetry.space_group_name_H-M   'P 1'
#
loop_
_entity.id
_entity.type
_entity.pdbx_description
1 polymer ?
#
loop_
_entity_poly.entity_id
_entity_poly.type
_entity_poly.pdbx_seq_one_letter_code
_entity_poly.pdbx_strand_id
1 'polypeptide(L)'
;MHRQLFIERDEATGLLSDEVHLFVAGKKCVPYASDLRAAIAQARTSEAVQPDPVRTLPVFRYYADPFKSGVMSPSGETCQCCGNATGYIYSGSFYSVADESHFCPWCVADGSAAKKFDGEFNDSFGIGMGEIELSEAVIGEVSRRTPSFFSFQQEQWWGHCDDAGQFLGEIEHLDRSLLASDTGLNFRLGIQETPALSTDADWEWLIATPSKKRDVACFVFRCLHCGEMGGYIDCS
;
A
#
# COMPACT_ATOMS: atom_id res chain seq x y z
N MET A 1 -11.92 30.57 -1.29
CA MET A 1 -13.26 30.71 -1.94
C MET A 1 -14.26 29.89 -1.15
N HIS A 2 -15.32 30.50 -0.60
CA HIS A 2 -16.37 29.75 0.12
C HIS A 2 -17.37 29.18 -0.88
N ARG A 3 -17.57 27.86 -0.82
CA ARG A 3 -18.60 27.11 -1.55
C ARG A 3 -19.66 26.69 -0.53
N GLN A 4 -20.93 26.94 -0.84
CA GLN A 4 -22.06 26.57 0.02
C GLN A 4 -23.10 25.81 -0.80
N LEU A 5 -23.68 24.77 -0.20
CA LEU A 5 -24.78 24.00 -0.79
C LEU A 5 -26.09 24.42 -0.12
N PHE A 6 -27.13 24.64 -0.92
CA PHE A 6 -28.46 25.01 -0.44
C PHE A 6 -29.50 24.04 -0.98
N ILE A 7 -30.53 23.79 -0.17
CA ILE A 7 -31.71 23.03 -0.53
C ILE A 7 -32.91 23.94 -0.27
N GLU A 8 -33.81 24.04 -1.25
CA GLU A 8 -35.01 24.85 -1.11
C GLU A 8 -36.00 24.15 -0.18
N ARG A 9 -36.61 24.92 0.72
CA ARG A 9 -37.68 24.45 1.60
C ARG A 9 -38.96 25.12 1.16
N ASP A 10 -39.97 24.32 0.86
CA ASP A 10 -41.31 24.83 0.59
C ASP A 10 -41.88 25.43 1.88
N GLU A 11 -42.23 26.72 1.86
CA GLU A 11 -42.67 27.44 3.06
C GLU A 11 -44.07 27.01 3.56
N ALA A 12 -44.92 26.50 2.67
CA ALA A 12 -46.30 26.12 2.98
C ALA A 12 -46.40 24.71 3.60
N THR A 13 -45.60 23.77 3.09
CA THR A 13 -45.61 22.36 3.46
C THR A 13 -44.43 21.98 4.35
N GLY A 14 -43.39 22.81 4.39
CA GLY A 14 -42.16 22.56 5.14
C GLY A 14 -41.25 21.49 4.53
N LEU A 15 -41.62 20.90 3.39
CA LEU A 15 -40.86 19.86 2.70
C LEU A 15 -39.59 20.44 2.06
N LEU A 16 -38.52 19.65 2.07
CA LEU A 16 -37.27 19.97 1.39
C LEU A 16 -37.33 19.49 -0.05
N SER A 17 -36.80 20.29 -0.98
CA SER A 17 -36.58 19.91 -2.37
C SER A 17 -35.50 18.82 -2.48
N ASP A 18 -35.62 17.96 -3.48
CA ASP A 18 -34.57 16.99 -3.82
C ASP A 18 -33.43 17.61 -4.64
N GLU A 19 -33.61 18.84 -5.15
CA GLU A 19 -32.55 19.58 -5.85
C GLU A 19 -31.59 20.27 -4.88
N VAL A 20 -30.29 20.02 -5.07
CA VAL A 20 -29.21 20.68 -4.34
C VAL A 20 -28.58 21.73 -5.25
N HIS A 21 -28.37 22.94 -4.75
CA HIS A 21 -27.75 24.03 -5.50
C HIS A 21 -26.40 24.43 -4.95
N LEU A 22 -25.40 24.61 -5.82
CA LEU A 22 -24.09 25.11 -5.45
C LEU A 22 -24.02 26.64 -5.59
N PHE A 23 -23.59 27.29 -4.51
CA PHE A 23 -23.30 28.71 -4.47
C PHE A 23 -21.80 28.95 -4.30
N VAL A 24 -21.23 29.79 -5.17
CA VAL A 24 -19.83 30.22 -5.09
C VAL A 24 -19.82 31.74 -4.98
N ALA A 25 -19.21 32.25 -3.91
CA ALA A 25 -19.16 33.69 -3.62
C ALA A 25 -20.56 34.37 -3.66
N GLY A 26 -21.58 33.67 -3.13
CA GLY A 26 -22.96 34.17 -3.03
C GLY A 26 -23.79 34.11 -4.32
N LYS A 27 -23.27 33.56 -5.42
CA LYS A 27 -24.02 33.39 -6.67
C LYS A 27 -24.40 31.91 -6.89
N LYS A 28 -25.67 31.65 -7.23
CA LYS A 28 -26.16 30.33 -7.65
C LYS A 28 -25.45 29.96 -8.96
N CYS A 29 -24.63 28.91 -8.95
CA CYS A 29 -23.82 28.54 -10.10
C CYS A 29 -24.53 27.53 -10.99
N VAL A 30 -24.99 26.40 -10.43
CA VAL A 30 -25.62 25.28 -11.15
C VAL A 30 -26.38 24.35 -10.18
N PRO A 31 -27.30 23.48 -10.66
CA PRO A 31 -27.75 22.31 -9.90
C PRO A 31 -26.55 21.40 -9.61
N TYR A 32 -26.31 21.11 -8.34
CA TYR A 32 -25.24 20.25 -7.85
C TYR A 32 -25.64 18.78 -7.91
N ALA A 33 -26.88 18.46 -7.54
CA ALA A 33 -27.47 17.13 -7.63
C ALA A 33 -29.00 17.25 -7.75
N SER A 34 -29.63 16.30 -8.45
CA SER A 34 -31.09 16.24 -8.65
C SER A 34 -31.79 15.25 -7.70
N ASP A 35 -31.02 14.53 -6.88
CA ASP A 35 -31.53 13.58 -5.89
C ASP A 35 -30.72 13.75 -4.59
N LEU A 36 -31.34 14.44 -3.63
CA LEU A 36 -30.76 14.72 -2.33
C LEU A 36 -30.39 13.44 -1.57
N ARG A 37 -31.17 12.36 -1.69
CA ARG A 37 -30.89 11.10 -1.00
C ARG A 37 -29.70 10.39 -1.62
N ALA A 38 -29.61 10.36 -2.95
CA ALA A 38 -28.45 9.83 -3.65
C ALA A 38 -27.19 10.66 -3.39
N ALA A 39 -27.31 12.00 -3.33
CA ALA A 39 -26.19 12.89 -2.99
C ALA A 39 -25.73 12.72 -1.54
N ILE A 40 -26.65 12.57 -0.59
CA ILE A 40 -26.33 12.22 0.80
C ILE A 40 -25.69 10.84 0.88
N ALA A 41 -26.14 9.86 0.10
CA ALA A 41 -25.55 8.53 0.05
C ALA A 41 -24.14 8.53 -0.58
N GLN A 42 -23.89 9.33 -1.63
CA GLN A 42 -22.56 9.51 -2.22
C GLN A 42 -21.60 10.29 -1.29
N ALA A 43 -22.11 11.26 -0.53
CA ALA A 43 -21.30 12.02 0.44
C ALA A 43 -21.05 11.23 1.74
N ARG A 44 -21.92 10.27 2.07
CA ARG A 44 -21.71 9.28 3.12
C ARG A 44 -20.87 8.13 2.60
N THR A 45 -19.60 8.41 2.31
CA THR A 45 -18.58 7.47 2.83
C THR A 45 -18.90 7.32 4.32
N SER A 46 -19.05 6.09 4.81
CA SER A 46 -19.24 5.84 6.24
C SER A 46 -18.26 6.75 6.98
N GLU A 47 -18.78 7.66 7.81
CA GLU A 47 -18.01 8.69 8.51
C GLU A 47 -16.66 8.09 8.85
N ALA A 48 -15.63 8.50 8.10
CA ALA A 48 -14.36 7.78 8.04
C ALA A 48 -13.98 7.54 9.49
N VAL A 49 -13.95 6.27 9.91
CA VAL A 49 -13.60 5.91 11.28
C VAL A 49 -12.29 6.62 11.50
N GLN A 50 -12.34 7.73 12.26
CA GLN A 50 -11.19 8.57 12.38
C GLN A 50 -10.14 7.66 13.01
N PRO A 51 -8.99 7.45 12.35
CA PRO A 51 -7.98 6.56 12.88
C PRO A 51 -7.71 7.01 14.31
N ASP A 52 -7.84 6.07 15.26
CA ASP A 52 -7.74 6.39 16.69
C ASP A 52 -6.40 7.12 16.91
N PRO A 53 -6.43 8.43 17.21
CA PRO A 53 -5.21 9.24 17.23
C PRO A 53 -4.28 8.83 18.39
N VAL A 54 -4.77 8.03 19.35
CA VAL A 54 -3.99 7.51 20.48
C VAL A 54 -3.32 6.18 20.12
N ARG A 55 -3.89 5.41 19.18
CA ARG A 55 -3.35 4.11 18.80
C ARG A 55 -2.28 4.27 17.74
N THR A 56 -1.02 4.24 18.16
CA THR A 56 0.14 4.30 17.26
C THR A 56 0.08 3.18 16.22
N LEU A 57 0.28 3.53 14.94
CA LEU A 57 0.42 2.57 13.86
C LEU A 57 1.62 1.65 14.12
N PRO A 58 1.50 0.35 13.83
CA PRO A 58 2.63 -0.55 13.94
C PRO A 58 3.71 -0.19 12.92
N VAL A 59 4.96 -0.41 13.30
CA VAL A 59 6.11 -0.32 12.40
C VAL A 59 6.49 -1.73 11.99
N PHE A 60 6.72 -1.92 10.69
CA PHE A 60 7.16 -3.19 10.14
C PHE A 60 8.66 -3.14 9.92
N ARG A 61 9.39 -4.04 10.57
CA ARG A 61 10.85 -4.08 10.49
C ARG A 61 11.33 -4.22 9.04
N TYR A 62 10.69 -5.12 8.30
CA TYR A 62 11.06 -5.45 6.92
C TYR A 62 10.28 -4.67 5.85
N TYR A 63 9.43 -3.69 6.19
CA TYR A 63 8.68 -2.91 5.20
C TYR A 63 8.72 -1.42 5.54
N ALA A 64 9.36 -0.61 4.70
CA ALA A 64 9.63 0.79 5.01
C ALA A 64 8.36 1.65 5.14
N ASP A 65 7.45 1.55 4.17
CA ASP A 65 6.20 2.31 4.19
C ASP A 65 5.07 1.60 3.40
N PRO A 66 4.23 0.79 4.07
CA PRO A 66 3.13 0.08 3.43
C PRO A 66 2.02 1.01 2.91
N PHE A 67 1.90 2.23 3.47
CA PHE A 67 0.92 3.23 3.01
C PHE A 67 1.37 3.88 1.71
N LYS A 68 2.66 4.23 1.61
CA LYS A 68 3.23 4.80 0.38
C LYS A 68 3.16 3.81 -0.79
N SER A 69 3.36 2.52 -0.53
CA SER A 69 3.18 1.47 -1.56
C SER A 69 1.71 1.17 -1.89
N GLY A 70 0.76 1.64 -1.07
CA GLY A 70 -0.67 1.47 -1.30
C GLY A 70 -1.27 0.12 -0.89
N VAL A 71 -0.51 -0.77 -0.25
CA VAL A 71 -1.05 -2.02 0.34
C VAL A 71 -1.80 -1.78 1.65
N MET A 72 -1.60 -0.62 2.27
CA MET A 72 -2.39 -0.12 3.39
C MET A 72 -3.00 1.23 3.06
N SER A 73 -4.24 1.45 3.52
CA SER A 73 -4.95 2.71 3.31
C SER A 73 -5.89 3.04 4.48
N PRO A 74 -6.21 4.33 4.70
CA PRO A 74 -7.30 4.71 5.58
C PRO A 74 -8.62 4.12 5.09
N SER A 75 -9.37 3.46 5.96
CA SER A 75 -10.64 2.83 5.63
C SER A 75 -11.55 2.69 6.86
N GLY A 76 -12.86 2.82 6.64
CA GLY A 76 -13.88 2.53 7.64
C GLY A 76 -14.26 1.05 7.74
N GLU A 77 -13.66 0.19 6.91
CA GLU A 77 -13.94 -1.24 6.89
C GLU A 77 -13.53 -1.94 8.19
N THR A 78 -14.27 -3.00 8.52
CA THR A 78 -13.98 -3.84 9.68
C THR A 78 -12.91 -4.87 9.33
N CYS A 79 -11.92 -5.01 10.20
CA CYS A 79 -10.89 -6.04 10.07
C CYS A 79 -11.53 -7.43 10.19
N GLN A 80 -11.29 -8.32 9.23
CA GLN A 80 -11.84 -9.69 9.25
C GLN A 80 -11.22 -10.55 10.37
N CYS A 81 -10.02 -10.17 10.86
CA CYS A 81 -9.40 -10.83 12.00
C CYS A 81 -10.05 -10.46 13.33
N CYS A 82 -10.07 -9.18 13.71
CA CYS A 82 -10.53 -8.74 15.03
C CYS A 82 -11.95 -8.16 15.08
N GLY A 83 -12.61 -7.98 13.93
CA GLY A 83 -13.96 -7.42 13.82
C GLY A 83 -14.06 -5.90 14.01
N ASN A 84 -12.96 -5.22 14.35
CA ASN A 84 -12.95 -3.80 14.63
C ASN A 84 -12.72 -2.98 13.35
N ALA A 85 -13.46 -1.88 13.20
CA ALA A 85 -13.11 -0.83 12.24
C ALA A 85 -12.05 0.07 12.89
N THR A 86 -10.81 0.00 12.39
CA THR A 86 -9.66 0.65 13.05
C THR A 86 -9.22 1.96 12.40
N GLY A 87 -9.91 2.37 11.33
CA GLY A 87 -9.54 3.51 10.50
C GLY A 87 -8.51 3.18 9.41
N TYR A 88 -7.97 1.96 9.40
CA TYR A 88 -7.01 1.49 8.38
C TYR A 88 -7.29 0.04 7.97
N ILE A 89 -7.01 -0.27 6.71
CA ILE A 89 -7.11 -1.62 6.16
C ILE A 89 -5.89 -1.94 5.29
N TYR A 90 -5.44 -3.19 5.38
CA TYR A 90 -4.54 -3.86 4.47
C TYR A 90 -5.35 -4.56 3.38
N SER A 91 -4.94 -4.39 2.13
CA SER A 91 -5.60 -4.96 0.96
C SER A 91 -4.61 -5.51 -0.07
N GLY A 92 -3.44 -5.97 0.40
CA GLY A 92 -2.47 -6.71 -0.41
C GLY A 92 -2.78 -8.21 -0.46
N SER A 93 -1.84 -8.99 -0.98
CA SER A 93 -1.97 -10.45 -1.09
C SER A 93 -2.05 -11.10 0.29
N PHE A 94 -2.84 -12.17 0.39
CA PHE A 94 -2.89 -13.02 1.56
C PHE A 94 -3.23 -14.45 1.13
N TYR A 95 -2.26 -15.34 1.25
CA TYR A 95 -2.37 -16.73 0.88
C TYR A 95 -3.00 -17.50 2.03
N SER A 96 -4.27 -17.86 1.88
CA SER A 96 -4.97 -18.71 2.84
C SER A 96 -6.01 -19.57 2.14
N VAL A 97 -6.54 -20.57 2.84
CA VAL A 97 -7.67 -21.37 2.36
C VAL A 97 -9.01 -20.61 2.37
N ALA A 98 -9.02 -19.44 3.01
CA ALA A 98 -10.18 -18.61 3.22
C ALA A 98 -10.18 -17.42 2.25
N ASP A 99 -11.35 -16.91 1.87
CA ASP A 99 -11.48 -15.80 0.91
C ASP A 99 -11.22 -14.42 1.56
N GLU A 100 -10.96 -14.38 2.88
CA GLU A 100 -10.69 -13.17 3.64
C GLU A 100 -9.27 -12.62 3.40
N SER A 101 -9.18 -11.36 2.96
CA SER A 101 -7.92 -10.69 2.63
C SER A 101 -7.84 -9.25 3.16
N HIS A 102 -8.73 -8.84 4.09
CA HIS A 102 -8.82 -7.46 4.58
C HIS A 102 -8.61 -7.39 6.10
N PHE A 103 -7.43 -6.88 6.49
CA PHE A 103 -6.98 -6.88 7.89
C PHE A 103 -6.53 -5.50 8.35
N CYS A 104 -6.69 -5.17 9.63
CA CYS A 104 -6.10 -3.96 10.16
C CYS A 104 -4.58 -4.12 10.34
N PRO A 105 -3.79 -3.03 10.28
CA PRO A 105 -2.33 -3.09 10.41
C PRO A 105 -1.84 -3.82 11.67
N TRP A 106 -2.56 -3.70 12.79
CA TRP A 106 -2.18 -4.36 14.04
C TRP A 106 -2.30 -5.88 13.98
N CYS A 107 -3.35 -6.41 13.36
CA CYS A 107 -3.52 -7.87 13.20
C CYS A 107 -2.53 -8.47 12.21
N VAL A 108 -2.02 -7.66 11.27
CA VAL A 108 -0.86 -8.04 10.44
C VAL A 108 0.37 -8.07 11.33
N ALA A 109 0.70 -6.98 12.02
CA ALA A 109 1.95 -6.83 12.78
C ALA A 109 2.12 -7.82 13.95
N ASP A 110 1.04 -8.17 14.63
CA ASP A 110 1.07 -9.14 15.74
C ASP A 110 0.91 -10.60 15.28
N GLY A 111 0.64 -10.83 14.00
CA GLY A 111 0.46 -12.16 13.40
C GLY A 111 -0.90 -12.82 13.71
N SER A 112 -1.84 -12.10 14.33
CA SER A 112 -3.17 -12.64 14.64
C SER A 112 -3.94 -13.01 13.39
N ALA A 113 -3.82 -12.23 12.31
CA ALA A 113 -4.49 -12.54 11.04
C ALA A 113 -3.95 -13.85 10.45
N ALA A 114 -2.64 -13.93 10.23
CA ALA A 114 -1.97 -15.14 9.76
C ALA A 114 -2.33 -16.38 10.60
N LYS A 115 -2.31 -16.25 11.94
CA LYS A 115 -2.67 -17.35 12.85
C LYS A 115 -4.14 -17.76 12.75
N LYS A 116 -5.07 -16.81 12.65
CA LYS A 116 -6.51 -17.09 12.64
C LYS A 116 -6.93 -17.80 11.36
N PHE A 117 -6.33 -17.42 10.23
CA PHE A 117 -6.71 -17.90 8.91
C PHE A 117 -5.74 -18.95 8.34
N ASP A 118 -4.74 -19.36 9.12
CA ASP A 118 -3.67 -20.29 8.71
C ASP A 118 -3.06 -19.87 7.36
N GLY A 119 -2.65 -18.60 7.29
CA GLY A 119 -2.24 -17.96 6.05
C GLY A 119 -0.96 -17.13 6.17
N GLU A 120 -0.45 -16.73 5.02
CA GLU A 120 0.79 -15.98 4.86
C GLU A 120 0.54 -14.74 3.99
N PHE A 121 1.14 -13.62 4.37
CA PHE A 121 1.16 -12.40 3.56
C PHE A 121 2.21 -12.48 2.44
N ASN A 122 3.32 -13.16 2.71
CA ASN A 122 4.39 -13.39 1.75
C ASN A 122 4.72 -14.89 1.72
N ASP A 123 4.89 -15.45 0.53
CA ASP A 123 5.27 -16.86 0.37
C ASP A 123 6.61 -17.16 1.06
N SER A 124 6.56 -18.05 2.06
CA SER A 124 7.72 -18.46 2.82
C SER A 124 8.85 -19.07 1.98
N PHE A 125 8.56 -19.67 0.83
CA PHE A 125 9.57 -20.22 -0.08
C PHE A 125 10.33 -19.15 -0.87
N GLY A 126 9.71 -17.99 -1.11
CA GLY A 126 10.33 -16.86 -1.82
C GLY A 126 11.28 -16.03 -0.95
N ILE A 127 11.32 -16.28 0.36
CA ILE A 127 12.12 -15.52 1.31
C ILE A 127 13.58 -15.98 1.30
N GLY A 128 14.49 -15.03 1.07
CA GLY A 128 15.92 -15.31 0.84
C GLY A 128 16.25 -15.66 -0.61
N MET A 129 15.25 -15.66 -1.51
CA MET A 129 15.40 -15.87 -2.96
C MET A 129 16.11 -17.16 -3.37
N GLY A 130 16.22 -18.14 -2.45
CA GLY A 130 17.05 -19.33 -2.65
C GLY A 130 18.57 -19.07 -2.64
N GLU A 131 18.98 -17.82 -2.41
CA GLU A 131 20.39 -17.40 -2.36
C GLU A 131 20.95 -17.45 -0.94
N ILE A 132 20.10 -17.26 0.07
CA ILE A 132 20.46 -17.26 1.49
C ILE A 132 19.45 -18.07 2.29
N GLU A 133 19.94 -18.98 3.13
CA GLU A 133 19.12 -19.70 4.10
C GLU A 133 18.93 -18.85 5.36
N LEU A 134 17.69 -18.43 5.61
CA LEU A 134 17.34 -17.59 6.76
C LEU A 134 16.73 -18.42 7.89
N SER A 135 16.87 -17.95 9.12
CA SER A 135 16.27 -18.61 10.28
C SER A 135 14.73 -18.65 10.19
N GLU A 136 14.10 -19.68 10.77
CA GLU A 136 12.64 -19.79 10.87
C GLU A 136 11.98 -18.57 11.53
N ALA A 137 12.69 -17.89 12.43
CA ALA A 137 12.19 -16.68 13.07
C ALA A 137 12.05 -15.52 12.07
N VAL A 138 13.05 -15.32 11.21
CA VAL A 138 13.04 -14.29 10.16
C VAL A 138 12.00 -14.62 9.10
N ILE A 139 12.00 -15.85 8.60
CA ILE A 139 10.99 -16.34 7.65
C ILE A 139 9.59 -16.14 8.23
N GLY A 140 9.39 -16.51 9.49
CA GLY A 140 8.10 -16.38 10.18
C GLY A 140 7.63 -14.94 10.38
N GLU A 141 8.53 -13.97 10.56
CA GLU A 141 8.18 -12.54 10.69
C GLU A 141 7.82 -11.94 9.33
N VAL A 142 8.57 -12.26 8.29
CA VAL A 142 8.30 -11.77 6.92
C VAL A 142 7.01 -12.38 6.37
N SER A 143 6.86 -13.71 6.41
CA SER A 143 5.68 -14.40 5.86
C SER A 143 4.38 -14.06 6.60
N ARG A 144 4.39 -13.97 7.93
CA ARG A 144 3.14 -13.91 8.73
C ARG A 144 2.89 -12.57 9.43
N ARG A 145 3.87 -11.68 9.47
CA ARG A 145 3.79 -10.43 10.24
C ARG A 145 4.21 -9.18 9.47
N THR A 146 4.55 -9.33 8.20
CA THR A 146 4.95 -8.24 7.31
C THR A 146 3.97 -8.18 6.13
N PRO A 147 3.51 -6.98 5.72
CA PRO A 147 2.62 -6.84 4.56
C PRO A 147 3.27 -7.39 3.29
N SER A 148 2.45 -7.84 2.34
CA SER A 148 2.92 -8.10 0.97
C SER A 148 3.10 -6.79 0.21
N PHE A 149 3.63 -6.88 -1.01
CA PHE A 149 3.60 -5.81 -2.01
C PHE A 149 2.96 -6.32 -3.31
N PHE A 150 2.61 -5.41 -4.22
CA PHE A 150 2.02 -5.78 -5.51
C PHE A 150 3.12 -6.14 -6.51
N SER A 151 3.07 -7.35 -7.05
CA SER A 151 3.97 -7.88 -8.09
C SER A 151 3.19 -8.49 -9.26
N PHE A 152 3.86 -8.66 -10.40
CA PHE A 152 3.30 -9.37 -11.56
C PHE A 152 3.34 -10.88 -11.34
N GLN A 153 4.46 -11.38 -10.83
CA GLN A 153 4.64 -12.79 -10.45
C GLN A 153 4.58 -12.97 -8.93
N GLN A 154 4.80 -14.20 -8.46
CA GLN A 154 4.93 -14.48 -7.03
C GLN A 154 6.04 -13.63 -6.43
N GLU A 155 5.74 -12.91 -5.35
CA GLU A 155 6.71 -12.04 -4.72
C GLU A 155 7.91 -12.81 -4.17
N GLN A 156 9.09 -12.21 -4.26
CA GLN A 156 10.30 -12.70 -3.64
C GLN A 156 10.80 -11.72 -2.61
N TRP A 157 11.46 -12.22 -1.56
CA TRP A 157 11.96 -11.37 -0.49
C TRP A 157 13.47 -11.45 -0.41
N TRP A 158 14.15 -10.37 -0.79
CA TRP A 158 15.61 -10.31 -0.79
C TRP A 158 16.18 -10.45 0.63
N GLY A 159 17.27 -11.20 0.78
CA GLY A 159 17.99 -11.39 2.03
C GLY A 159 19.45 -10.97 1.92
N HIS A 160 20.07 -10.59 3.03
CA HIS A 160 21.49 -10.22 3.13
C HIS A 160 21.96 -10.21 4.59
N CYS A 161 23.24 -10.51 4.84
CA CYS A 161 23.80 -10.61 6.20
C CYS A 161 22.98 -11.52 7.13
N ASP A 162 22.60 -12.71 6.65
CA ASP A 162 21.81 -13.71 7.39
C ASP A 162 20.47 -13.18 7.94
N ASP A 163 19.91 -12.15 7.29
CA ASP A 163 18.63 -11.54 7.64
C ASP A 163 17.84 -11.15 6.37
N ALA A 164 16.54 -10.91 6.52
CA ALA A 164 15.72 -10.39 5.44
C ALA A 164 15.98 -8.89 5.22
N GLY A 165 15.88 -8.45 3.98
CA GLY A 165 15.94 -7.05 3.62
C GLY A 165 14.69 -6.30 4.03
N GLN A 166 14.83 -5.00 4.29
CA GLN A 166 13.71 -4.09 4.38
C GLN A 166 13.28 -3.66 2.98
N PHE A 167 12.06 -4.00 2.59
CA PHE A 167 11.46 -3.53 1.35
C PHE A 167 11.28 -2.01 1.38
N LEU A 168 11.87 -1.33 0.40
CA LEU A 168 11.81 0.14 0.25
C LEU A 168 10.72 0.59 -0.71
N GLY A 169 10.25 -0.30 -1.58
CA GLY A 169 9.27 0.00 -2.62
C GLY A 169 9.76 -0.35 -4.01
N GLU A 170 8.90 -0.03 -4.99
CA GLU A 170 9.25 -0.02 -6.40
C GLU A 170 10.20 1.14 -6.70
N ILE A 171 11.16 0.92 -7.60
CA ILE A 171 12.27 1.84 -7.85
C ILE A 171 11.83 3.27 -8.19
N GLU A 172 10.72 3.46 -8.89
CA GLU A 172 10.20 4.79 -9.24
C GLU A 172 9.78 5.61 -8.01
N HIS A 173 9.46 4.93 -6.89
CA HIS A 173 9.01 5.54 -5.65
C HIS A 173 10.15 5.85 -4.68
N LEU A 174 11.37 5.39 -4.98
CA LEU A 174 12.55 5.64 -4.16
C LEU A 174 13.09 7.06 -4.34
N ASP A 175 13.71 7.56 -3.26
CA ASP A 175 14.40 8.84 -3.26
C ASP A 175 15.59 8.81 -4.24
N ARG A 176 15.69 9.83 -5.10
CA ARG A 176 16.76 9.92 -6.11
C ARG A 176 18.16 10.02 -5.47
N SER A 177 18.26 10.66 -4.30
CA SER A 177 19.52 10.74 -3.55
C SER A 177 19.97 9.38 -3.01
N LEU A 178 19.01 8.51 -2.64
CA LEU A 178 19.31 7.13 -2.24
C LEU A 178 19.79 6.33 -3.45
N LEU A 179 19.13 6.44 -4.60
CA LEU A 179 19.54 5.75 -5.83
C LEU A 179 20.92 6.23 -6.34
N ALA A 180 21.28 7.48 -6.07
CA ALA A 180 22.59 8.06 -6.41
C ALA A 180 23.69 7.80 -5.37
N SER A 181 23.39 7.15 -4.24
CA SER A 181 24.38 6.77 -3.23
C SER A 181 25.21 5.57 -3.67
N ASP A 182 26.34 5.30 -3.00
CA ASP A 182 27.22 4.16 -3.31
C ASP A 182 26.45 2.82 -3.32
N THR A 183 25.56 2.59 -2.34
CA THR A 183 24.73 1.38 -2.30
C THR A 183 23.70 1.34 -3.41
N GLY A 184 23.16 2.49 -3.83
CA GLY A 184 22.25 2.59 -4.97
C GLY A 184 22.95 2.29 -6.31
N LEU A 185 24.19 2.74 -6.46
CA LEU A 185 25.03 2.43 -7.62
C LEU A 185 25.43 0.94 -7.64
N ASN A 186 25.79 0.36 -6.50
CA ASN A 186 26.06 -1.08 -6.38
C ASN A 186 24.83 -1.91 -6.74
N PHE A 187 23.65 -1.56 -6.22
CA PHE A 187 22.39 -2.20 -6.58
C PHE A 187 22.15 -2.17 -8.08
N ARG A 188 22.33 -0.99 -8.71
CA ARG A 188 22.20 -0.85 -10.16
C ARG A 188 23.14 -1.82 -10.89
N LEU A 189 24.41 -1.88 -10.50
CA LEU A 189 25.39 -2.78 -11.12
C LEU A 189 24.99 -4.26 -10.97
N GLY A 190 24.46 -4.65 -9.81
CA GLY A 190 23.98 -6.02 -9.57
C GLY A 190 22.76 -6.39 -10.41
N ILE A 191 21.85 -5.44 -10.66
CA ILE A 191 20.64 -5.67 -11.46
C ILE A 191 20.92 -5.64 -12.98
N GLN A 192 21.96 -4.94 -13.41
CA GLN A 192 22.34 -4.75 -14.81
C GLN A 192 22.76 -6.03 -15.56
N GLU A 193 22.93 -7.16 -14.88
CA GLU A 193 23.06 -8.47 -15.54
C GLU A 193 21.77 -8.90 -16.27
N THR A 194 20.66 -8.19 -16.06
CA THR A 194 19.42 -8.36 -16.83
C THR A 194 19.53 -7.66 -18.19
N PRO A 195 19.46 -8.38 -19.33
CA PRO A 195 19.74 -7.84 -20.67
C PRO A 195 18.90 -6.61 -21.08
N ALA A 196 17.71 -6.46 -20.49
CA ALA A 196 16.75 -5.40 -20.82
C ALA A 196 17.04 -4.03 -20.16
N LEU A 197 17.99 -3.94 -19.22
CA LEU A 197 18.31 -2.70 -18.47
C LEU A 197 19.82 -2.39 -18.50
N SER A 198 20.41 -2.39 -19.69
CA SER A 198 21.87 -2.31 -19.83
C SER A 198 22.42 -0.89 -19.97
N THR A 199 21.59 0.12 -20.26
CA THR A 199 22.03 1.50 -20.49
C THR A 199 21.59 2.49 -19.40
N ASP A 200 22.26 3.66 -19.33
CA ASP A 200 21.81 4.78 -18.49
C ASP A 200 20.39 5.24 -18.85
N ALA A 201 20.04 5.22 -20.14
CA ALA A 201 18.72 5.62 -20.60
C ALA A 201 17.63 4.65 -20.11
N ASP A 202 17.90 3.34 -20.09
CA ASP A 202 16.98 2.34 -19.58
C ASP A 202 16.73 2.51 -18.08
N TRP A 203 17.79 2.83 -17.33
CA TRP A 203 17.71 3.09 -15.90
C TRP A 203 16.89 4.33 -15.56
N GLU A 204 17.15 5.44 -16.25
CA GLU A 204 16.35 6.67 -16.11
C GLU A 204 14.89 6.45 -16.52
N TRP A 205 14.65 5.66 -17.57
CA TRP A 205 13.30 5.30 -18.00
C TRP A 205 12.55 4.47 -16.95
N LEU A 206 13.20 3.45 -16.38
CA LEU A 206 12.67 2.60 -15.31
C LEU A 206 12.29 3.44 -14.07
N ILE A 207 13.14 4.41 -13.74
CA ILE A 207 12.99 5.34 -12.61
C ILE A 207 11.88 6.38 -12.84
N ALA A 208 11.72 6.86 -14.07
CA ALA A 208 10.78 7.93 -14.44
C ALA A 208 9.38 7.42 -14.80
N THR A 209 9.24 6.14 -15.13
CA THR A 209 7.99 5.58 -15.64
C THR A 209 7.39 4.64 -14.60
N PRO A 210 6.12 4.82 -14.16
CA PRO A 210 5.48 3.88 -13.26
C PRO A 210 5.40 2.46 -13.84
N SER A 211 5.57 1.44 -13.02
CA SER A 211 5.50 0.01 -13.37
C SER A 211 4.18 -0.35 -14.03
N LYS A 212 3.06 0.22 -13.58
CA LYS A 212 1.72 0.05 -14.19
C LYS A 212 1.60 0.51 -15.64
N LYS A 213 2.62 1.21 -16.17
CA LYS A 213 2.70 1.65 -17.58
C LYS A 213 3.77 0.88 -18.36
N ARG A 214 4.27 -0.22 -17.79
CA ARG A 214 5.37 -1.02 -18.29
C ARG A 214 5.08 -2.50 -18.01
N ASP A 215 5.83 -3.36 -18.66
CA ASP A 215 5.77 -4.81 -18.47
C ASP A 215 6.90 -5.30 -17.54
N VAL A 216 7.48 -4.37 -16.77
CA VAL A 216 8.62 -4.60 -15.87
C VAL A 216 8.52 -3.72 -14.61
N ALA A 217 8.71 -4.35 -13.45
CA ALA A 217 8.83 -3.71 -12.14
C ALA A 217 10.21 -4.02 -11.54
N CYS A 218 10.75 -3.10 -10.73
CA CYS A 218 12.00 -3.32 -10.01
C CYS A 218 11.76 -3.03 -8.53
N PHE A 219 11.91 -4.07 -7.71
CA PHE A 219 11.65 -4.03 -6.28
C PHE A 219 12.97 -3.88 -5.53
N VAL A 220 13.03 -2.89 -4.64
CA VAL A 220 14.27 -2.50 -3.98
C VAL A 220 14.18 -2.75 -2.48
N PHE A 221 15.24 -3.36 -1.93
CA PHE A 221 15.38 -3.70 -0.53
C PHE A 221 16.67 -3.09 0.02
N ARG A 222 16.74 -2.98 1.36
CA ARG A 222 17.93 -2.55 2.08
C ARG A 222 18.26 -3.51 3.21
N CYS A 223 19.53 -3.90 3.31
CA CYS A 223 20.03 -4.70 4.41
C CYS A 223 19.94 -3.90 5.71
N LEU A 224 19.34 -4.49 6.75
CA LEU A 224 19.19 -3.86 8.06
C LEU A 224 20.52 -3.73 8.83
N HIS A 225 21.56 -4.48 8.41
CA HIS A 225 22.84 -4.55 9.12
C HIS A 225 23.92 -3.65 8.52
N CYS A 226 24.10 -3.70 7.20
CA CYS A 226 25.15 -2.94 6.50
C CYS A 226 24.62 -1.80 5.62
N GLY A 227 23.31 -1.73 5.38
CA GLY A 227 22.72 -0.72 4.50
C GLY A 227 22.84 -1.00 2.99
N GLU A 228 23.49 -2.10 2.58
CA GLU A 228 23.59 -2.51 1.18
C GLU A 228 22.20 -2.64 0.57
N MET A 229 22.07 -2.24 -0.70
CA MET A 229 20.81 -2.34 -1.43
C MET A 229 20.82 -3.55 -2.34
N GLY A 230 19.67 -4.21 -2.44
CA GLY A 230 19.45 -5.37 -3.29
C GLY A 230 18.01 -5.43 -3.74
N GLY A 231 17.63 -6.51 -4.42
CA GLY A 231 16.29 -6.69 -4.94
C GLY A 231 16.27 -7.45 -6.24
N TYR A 232 15.16 -7.34 -6.97
CA TYR A 232 14.95 -8.10 -8.18
C TYR A 232 14.05 -7.36 -9.18
N ILE A 233 14.07 -7.86 -10.41
CA ILE A 233 13.17 -7.43 -11.48
C ILE A 233 12.07 -8.46 -11.64
N ASP A 234 10.86 -7.97 -11.79
CA ASP A 234 9.68 -8.77 -12.11
C ASP A 234 9.08 -8.32 -13.44
N CYS A 235 8.64 -9.27 -14.26
CA CYS A 235 8.10 -9.02 -15.60
C CYS A 235 6.78 -9.78 -15.80
N SER A 236 5.82 -9.14 -16.45
CA SER A 236 4.50 -9.71 -16.79
C SER A 236 4.53 -10.70 -17.95
#